data_AF-A0A3D1QZF7-F1
#
_entry.id   AF-A0A3D1QZF7-F1
#
_cell.length_a   1.000
_cell.length_b   1.000
_cell.length_c   1.000
_cell.angle_alpha   90.00
_cell.angle_beta   90.00
_cell.angle_gamma   90.00
#
_symmetry.space_group_name_H-M   'P 1'
#
loop_
_entity.id
_entity.type
_entity.pdbx_description
1 polymer ?
#
loop_
_entity_poly.entity_id
_entity_poly.type
_entity_poly.pdbx_seq_one_letter_code
_entity_poly.pdbx_strand_id
1 'polypeptide(L)'
;PAEVEAIFALEPDWCGVDFDLSSGAAGGSGRLLIPSRTLVRLCRMNEAACLPLSDELLPLTLQACLMAGSAEIEPADLARLTVGDALLLSGLERRDEGAAGAARLAFDGFHLNGELAARSFTYASYSAAALAPEVLMSAAIPPPLPIQIEVELARVRIPLSQLGQLQPGAVLGLDMSLTDPVVLMVGEKPFAKAELVDIGGEVGARIIALLS
;
A
#
# COMPACT_ATOMS: atom_id res chain seq x y z
N PRO A 1 -4.79 26.16 -60.77
CA PRO A 1 -3.64 26.22 -59.84
C PRO A 1 -4.14 26.59 -58.44
N ALA A 2 -4.79 25.61 -57.83
CA ALA A 2 -5.27 25.60 -56.46
C ALA A 2 -4.54 24.43 -55.83
N GLU A 3 -3.29 24.66 -55.43
CA GLU A 3 -2.46 23.62 -54.83
C GLU A 3 -1.28 24.32 -54.15
N VAL A 4 -1.00 23.88 -52.93
CA VAL A 4 0.16 24.24 -52.09
C VAL A 4 0.01 25.53 -51.28
N GLU A 5 -0.89 25.51 -50.29
CA GLU A 5 -0.61 25.97 -48.90
C GLU A 5 -1.78 25.61 -47.97
N ALA A 6 -1.99 24.31 -47.78
CA ALA A 6 -2.89 23.77 -46.75
C ALA A 6 -2.10 22.79 -45.86
N ILE A 7 -1.04 23.30 -45.22
CA ILE A 7 -0.20 22.53 -44.29
C ILE A 7 -0.68 22.67 -42.82
N PHE A 8 -1.68 23.51 -42.50
CA PHE A 8 -2.12 23.71 -41.11
C PHE A 8 -3.64 23.84 -40.91
N ALA A 9 -4.44 22.97 -41.53
CA ALA A 9 -5.76 22.67 -40.98
C ALA A 9 -5.59 21.70 -39.80
N LEU A 10 -5.22 22.25 -38.64
CA LEU A 10 -5.03 21.53 -37.38
C LEU A 10 -6.35 20.89 -36.92
N GLU A 11 -6.48 19.57 -37.06
CA GLU A 11 -7.31 18.78 -36.15
C GLU A 11 -6.51 17.58 -35.63
N PRO A 12 -6.00 17.64 -34.39
CA PRO A 12 -5.71 16.44 -33.64
C PRO A 12 -6.43 16.49 -32.30
N ASP A 13 -7.67 15.96 -32.29
CA ASP A 13 -8.53 15.84 -31.12
C ASP A 13 -8.08 14.65 -30.21
N TRP A 14 -6.77 14.41 -30.05
CA TRP A 14 -6.18 13.27 -29.32
C TRP A 14 -5.10 13.70 -28.31
N CYS A 15 -5.19 13.17 -27.10
CA CYS A 15 -4.19 13.25 -26.04
C CYS A 15 -3.41 11.94 -25.94
N GLY A 16 -2.08 12.01 -25.85
CA GLY A 16 -1.26 10.88 -25.43
C GLY A 16 -1.10 10.86 -23.92
N VAL A 17 -1.44 9.74 -23.30
CA VAL A 17 -1.17 9.45 -21.89
C VAL A 17 -0.03 8.45 -21.86
N ASP A 18 1.14 8.92 -21.45
CA ASP A 18 2.27 8.04 -21.15
C ASP A 18 2.05 7.41 -19.78
N PHE A 19 2.26 6.11 -19.68
CA PHE A 19 2.15 5.38 -18.43
C PHE A 19 3.26 4.35 -18.33
N ASP A 20 3.77 4.17 -17.12
CA ASP A 20 4.67 3.09 -16.77
C ASP A 20 3.87 2.00 -16.08
N LEU A 21 4.15 0.76 -16.46
CA LEU A 21 3.54 -0.43 -15.90
C LEU A 21 4.64 -1.28 -15.25
N SER A 22 4.53 -1.51 -13.94
CA SER A 22 5.35 -2.47 -13.21
C SER A 22 4.54 -3.74 -12.92
N SER A 23 5.18 -4.89 -13.10
CA SER A 23 4.70 -6.19 -12.64
C SER A 23 5.88 -7.00 -12.14
N GLY A 24 6.10 -7.00 -10.82
CA GLY A 24 7.26 -7.64 -10.20
C GLY A 24 8.57 -7.06 -10.73
N ALA A 25 9.42 -7.90 -11.34
CA ALA A 25 10.69 -7.47 -11.93
C ALA A 25 10.57 -6.95 -13.39
N ALA A 26 9.39 -7.04 -14.01
CA ALA A 26 9.15 -6.54 -15.35
C ALA A 26 8.57 -5.12 -15.26
N GLY A 27 9.28 -4.16 -15.85
CA GLY A 27 8.79 -2.81 -16.08
C GLY A 27 8.65 -2.55 -17.57
N GLY A 28 7.62 -1.80 -17.98
CA GLY A 28 7.45 -1.36 -19.35
C GLY A 28 6.71 -0.03 -19.40
N SER A 29 7.02 0.78 -20.40
CA SER A 29 6.31 2.02 -20.66
C SER A 29 5.38 1.86 -21.88
N GLY A 30 4.25 2.54 -21.82
CA GLY A 30 3.25 2.56 -22.89
C GLY A 30 2.71 3.96 -23.10
N ARG A 31 2.21 4.20 -24.31
CA ARG A 31 1.47 5.42 -24.65
C ARG A 31 0.06 5.05 -25.06
N LEU A 32 -0.92 5.51 -24.30
CA LEU A 32 -2.33 5.38 -24.65
C LEU A 32 -2.78 6.68 -25.34
N LEU A 33 -3.16 6.58 -26.61
CA LEU A 33 -3.76 7.70 -27.33
C LEU A 33 -5.27 7.70 -27.09
N ILE A 34 -5.79 8.78 -26.52
CA ILE A 34 -7.20 8.94 -26.15
C ILE A 34 -7.72 10.21 -26.81
N PRO A 35 -8.92 10.23 -27.41
CA PRO A 35 -9.49 11.48 -27.89
C PRO A 35 -9.65 12.49 -26.75
N SER A 36 -9.30 13.76 -26.97
CA SER A 36 -9.33 14.84 -25.96
C SER A 36 -10.70 14.96 -25.29
N ARG A 37 -11.79 14.76 -26.05
CA ARG A 37 -13.16 14.75 -25.53
C ARG A 37 -13.43 13.58 -24.57
N THR A 38 -12.86 12.41 -24.86
CA THR A 38 -12.96 11.23 -23.99
C THR A 38 -12.17 11.45 -22.71
N LEU A 39 -10.97 12.04 -22.79
CA LEU A 39 -10.16 12.36 -21.62
C LEU A 39 -10.85 13.39 -20.72
N VAL A 40 -11.37 14.49 -21.28
CA VAL A 40 -12.17 15.47 -20.51
C VAL A 40 -13.41 14.83 -19.89
N ARG A 41 -14.06 13.90 -20.58
CA ARG A 41 -15.20 13.15 -20.03
C ARG A 41 -14.77 12.25 -18.88
N LEU A 42 -13.67 11.51 -19.02
CA LEU A 42 -13.11 10.66 -17.97
C LEU A 42 -12.68 11.47 -16.74
N CYS A 43 -12.04 12.62 -16.91
CA CYS A 43 -11.68 13.52 -15.81
C CYS A 43 -12.90 14.13 -15.10
N ARG A 44 -14.04 14.25 -15.78
CA ARG A 44 -15.31 14.74 -15.21
C ARG A 44 -16.17 13.61 -14.64
N MET A 45 -15.93 12.37 -15.06
CA MET A 45 -16.53 11.20 -14.45
C MET A 45 -15.81 10.98 -13.13
N ASN A 46 -16.52 11.19 -12.02
CA ASN A 46 -15.99 10.93 -10.68
C ASN A 46 -15.84 9.42 -10.42
N GLU A 47 -16.28 8.58 -11.36
CA GLU A 47 -16.15 7.12 -11.34
C GLU A 47 -15.30 6.71 -12.54
N ALA A 48 -14.11 6.18 -12.27
CA ALA A 48 -13.38 5.40 -13.26
C ALA A 48 -14.32 4.31 -13.77
N ALA A 49 -14.59 4.27 -15.07
CA ALA A 49 -15.36 3.18 -15.65
C ALA A 49 -14.54 1.90 -15.50
N CYS A 50 -14.78 1.14 -14.44
CA CYS A 50 -14.28 -0.21 -14.28
C CYS A 50 -14.95 -1.06 -15.35
N LEU A 51 -14.28 -1.25 -16.49
CA LEU A 51 -14.60 -2.37 -17.36
C LEU A 51 -14.47 -3.65 -16.52
N PRO A 52 -15.42 -4.59 -16.61
CA PRO A 52 -15.30 -5.85 -15.87
C PRO A 52 -13.99 -6.51 -16.27
N LEU A 53 -13.24 -6.99 -15.27
CA LEU A 53 -12.06 -7.81 -15.50
C LEU A 53 -12.47 -9.00 -16.37
N SER A 54 -11.67 -9.33 -17.39
CA SER A 54 -11.91 -10.53 -18.18
C SER A 54 -11.79 -11.78 -17.30
N ASP A 55 -12.55 -12.83 -17.63
CA ASP A 55 -12.58 -14.08 -16.84
C ASP A 55 -11.18 -14.70 -16.65
N GLU A 56 -10.28 -14.46 -17.61
CA GLU A 56 -8.88 -14.91 -17.58
C GLU A 56 -8.04 -14.20 -16.49
N LEU A 57 -8.40 -12.97 -16.11
CA LEU A 57 -7.69 -12.18 -15.10
C LEU A 57 -8.21 -12.46 -13.68
N LEU A 58 -9.47 -12.85 -13.52
CA LEU A 58 -10.11 -13.13 -12.22
C LEU A 58 -9.34 -14.09 -11.29
N PRO A 59 -8.66 -15.16 -11.77
CA PRO A 59 -7.89 -16.05 -10.91
C PRO A 59 -6.50 -15.52 -10.56
N LEU A 60 -6.00 -14.47 -11.23
CA LEU A 60 -4.71 -13.88 -10.89
C LEU A 60 -4.77 -13.27 -9.49
N THR A 61 -3.69 -13.40 -8.73
CA THR A 61 -3.59 -12.87 -7.38
C THR A 61 -2.60 -11.72 -7.33
N LEU A 62 -2.98 -10.64 -6.66
CA LEU A 62 -2.03 -9.61 -6.24
C LEU A 62 -1.49 -9.95 -4.85
N GLN A 63 -0.20 -9.73 -4.66
CA GLN A 63 0.43 -9.85 -3.36
C GLN A 63 0.32 -8.52 -2.62
N ALA A 64 -0.08 -8.57 -1.35
CA ALA A 64 -0.11 -7.43 -0.46
C ALA A 64 0.63 -7.74 0.84
N CYS A 65 1.22 -6.70 1.45
CA CYS A 65 1.66 -6.74 2.83
C CYS A 65 0.55 -6.22 3.74
N LEU A 66 0.11 -7.03 4.70
CA LEU A 66 -0.78 -6.57 5.76
C LEU A 66 0.05 -5.80 6.78
N MET A 67 -0.16 -4.49 6.85
CA MET A 67 0.44 -3.62 7.85
C MET A 67 -0.60 -3.31 8.93
N ALA A 68 -0.27 -3.51 10.20
CA ALA A 68 -1.14 -3.12 11.29
C ALA A 68 -0.33 -2.85 12.56
N GLY A 69 -0.68 -1.78 13.26
CA GLY A 69 0.06 -1.33 14.43
C GLY A 69 1.30 -0.50 14.09
N SER A 70 1.57 0.48 14.93
CA SER A 70 2.74 1.35 14.82
C SER A 70 3.35 1.66 16.17
N ALA A 71 4.63 2.03 16.17
CA ALA A 71 5.31 2.55 17.35
C ALA A 71 6.10 3.80 16.94
N GLU A 72 6.14 4.79 17.82
CA GLU A 72 7.06 5.93 17.67
C GLU A 72 8.28 5.69 18.55
N ILE A 73 9.46 5.91 18.00
CA ILE A 73 10.72 5.75 18.73
C ILE A 73 11.67 6.91 18.41
N GLU A 74 12.40 7.37 19.43
CA GLU A 74 13.45 8.35 19.23
C GLU A 74 14.63 7.71 18.46
N PRO A 75 15.30 8.45 17.55
CA PRO A 75 16.43 7.91 16.79
C PRO A 75 17.56 7.31 17.65
N ALA A 76 17.79 7.90 18.84
CA ALA A 76 18.79 7.42 19.79
C ALA A 76 18.41 6.06 20.40
N ASP A 77 17.11 5.82 20.64
CA ASP A 77 16.63 4.56 21.20
C ASP A 77 16.54 3.47 20.13
N LEU A 78 16.17 3.83 18.89
CA LEU A 78 16.22 2.91 17.75
C LEU A 78 17.62 2.32 17.56
N ALA A 79 18.67 3.15 17.66
CA ALA A 79 20.06 2.70 17.54
C ALA A 79 20.52 1.79 18.69
N ARG A 80 19.76 1.76 19.79
CA ARG A 80 20.06 0.96 20.99
C ARG A 80 19.20 -0.30 21.09
N LEU A 81 18.24 -0.51 20.19
CA LEU A 81 17.39 -1.70 20.21
C LEU A 81 18.23 -2.96 20.04
N THR A 82 17.88 -3.97 20.84
CA THR A 82 18.51 -5.28 20.87
C THR A 82 17.46 -6.38 20.86
N VAL A 83 17.91 -7.61 20.60
CA VAL A 83 17.05 -8.79 20.71
C VAL A 83 16.55 -8.92 22.15
N GLY A 84 15.23 -9.09 22.31
CA GLY A 84 14.54 -9.14 23.59
C GLY A 84 13.79 -7.86 23.94
N ASP A 85 14.16 -6.71 23.36
CA ASP A 85 13.42 -5.46 23.55
C ASP A 85 12.02 -5.56 22.94
N ALA A 86 11.04 -4.93 23.59
CA ALA A 86 9.66 -4.92 23.13
C ALA A 86 9.18 -3.51 22.86
N LEU A 87 8.59 -3.31 21.68
CA LEU A 87 7.94 -2.07 21.29
C LEU A 87 6.44 -2.19 21.55
N LEU A 88 5.86 -1.19 22.21
CA LEU A 88 4.41 -1.11 22.40
C LEU A 88 3.76 -0.62 21.10
N LEU A 89 2.77 -1.36 20.60
CA LEU A 89 2.11 -1.04 19.34
C LEU A 89 0.81 -0.27 19.60
N SER A 90 0.73 0.93 19.05
CA SER A 90 -0.50 1.69 18.94
C SER A 90 -1.37 1.17 17.80
N GLY A 91 -2.70 1.25 17.94
CA GLY A 91 -3.65 0.88 16.88
C GLY A 91 -3.92 -0.62 16.73
N LEU A 92 -3.33 -1.46 17.61
CA LEU A 92 -3.65 -2.87 17.74
C LEU A 92 -4.06 -3.20 19.17
N GLU A 93 -5.16 -3.94 19.29
CA GLU A 93 -5.69 -4.50 20.52
C GLU A 93 -5.57 -6.03 20.47
N ARG A 94 -5.29 -6.63 21.63
CA ARG A 94 -5.37 -8.08 21.77
C ARG A 94 -6.82 -8.45 22.05
N ARG A 95 -7.38 -9.38 21.27
CA ARG A 95 -8.68 -10.02 21.51
C ARG A 95 -8.51 -11.53 21.61
N ASP A 96 -9.55 -12.21 22.09
CA ASP A 96 -9.56 -13.67 22.27
C ASP A 96 -9.18 -14.43 20.99
N GLU A 97 -9.59 -13.90 19.82
CA GLU A 97 -9.38 -14.52 18.51
C GLU A 97 -8.12 -14.03 17.77
N GLY A 98 -7.35 -13.11 18.35
CA GLY A 98 -6.12 -12.57 17.76
C GLY A 98 -5.97 -11.06 17.91
N ALA A 99 -5.18 -10.44 17.05
CA ALA A 99 -5.04 -8.98 17.01
C ALA A 99 -6.24 -8.34 16.29
N ALA A 100 -6.67 -7.18 16.75
CA ALA A 100 -7.69 -6.37 16.10
C ALA A 100 -7.31 -4.90 16.09
N GLY A 101 -7.73 -4.15 15.07
CA GLY A 101 -7.47 -2.72 15.00
C GLY A 101 -7.33 -2.21 13.57
N ALA A 102 -6.89 -0.96 13.45
CA ALA A 102 -6.68 -0.34 12.15
C ALA A 102 -5.56 -1.06 11.39
N ALA A 103 -5.81 -1.36 10.11
CA ALA A 103 -4.87 -2.06 9.26
C ALA A 103 -4.93 -1.55 7.82
N ARG A 104 -3.87 -1.83 7.06
CA ARG A 104 -3.83 -1.60 5.62
C ARG A 104 -3.25 -2.80 4.90
N LEU A 105 -3.79 -3.10 3.73
CA LEU A 105 -3.19 -3.99 2.75
C LEU A 105 -2.41 -3.14 1.75
N ALA A 106 -1.09 -3.20 1.82
CA ALA A 106 -0.20 -2.47 0.94
C ALA A 106 0.14 -3.31 -0.30
N PHE A 107 -0.22 -2.78 -1.46
CA PHE A 107 0.14 -3.29 -2.78
C PHE A 107 1.20 -2.39 -3.41
N ASP A 108 1.74 -2.81 -4.55
CA ASP A 108 2.55 -1.92 -5.39
C ASP A 108 1.66 -0.78 -5.92
N GLY A 109 1.97 0.46 -5.55
CA GLY A 109 1.28 1.67 -6.01
C GLY A 109 -0.04 2.05 -5.31
N PHE A 110 -0.61 1.20 -4.46
CA PHE A 110 -1.83 1.55 -3.71
C PHE A 110 -1.99 0.78 -2.39
N HIS A 111 -2.84 1.29 -1.52
CA HIS A 111 -3.22 0.66 -0.26
C HIS A 111 -4.73 0.54 -0.16
N LEU A 112 -5.19 -0.56 0.43
CA LEU A 112 -6.55 -0.69 0.94
C LEU A 112 -6.51 -0.44 2.44
N ASN A 113 -7.32 0.48 2.93
CA ASN A 113 -7.43 0.84 4.34
C ASN A 113 -8.67 0.17 4.93
N GLY A 114 -8.57 -0.28 6.18
CA GLY A 114 -9.63 -1.03 6.82
C GLY A 114 -9.31 -1.40 8.26
N GLU A 115 -10.05 -2.40 8.74
CA GLU A 115 -9.87 -2.95 10.08
C GLU A 115 -9.50 -4.42 10.00
N LEU A 116 -8.50 -4.82 10.77
CA LEU A 116 -8.18 -6.20 11.04
C LEU A 116 -9.01 -6.70 12.22
N ALA A 117 -9.59 -7.88 12.08
CA ALA A 117 -10.16 -8.65 13.17
C ALA A 117 -9.74 -10.11 13.01
N ALA A 118 -8.78 -10.55 13.84
CA ALA A 118 -8.17 -11.87 13.77
C ALA A 118 -7.57 -12.17 12.39
N ARG A 119 -8.29 -12.92 11.54
CA ARG A 119 -7.87 -13.29 10.18
C ARG A 119 -8.74 -12.67 9.09
N SER A 120 -9.50 -11.63 9.43
CA SER A 120 -10.40 -10.95 8.51
C SER A 120 -10.00 -9.49 8.37
N PHE A 121 -10.02 -8.98 7.14
CA PHE A 121 -9.83 -7.57 6.84
C PHE A 121 -11.13 -6.97 6.32
N THR A 122 -11.68 -6.01 7.05
CA THR A 122 -12.88 -5.27 6.63
C THR A 122 -12.44 -4.02 5.88
N TYR A 123 -12.66 -4.02 4.56
CA TYR A 123 -12.29 -2.91 3.69
C TYR A 123 -13.13 -1.66 3.98
N ALA A 124 -12.49 -0.50 4.08
CA ALA A 124 -13.16 0.78 4.26
C ALA A 124 -12.97 1.70 3.04
N SER A 125 -11.73 1.86 2.58
CA SER A 125 -11.39 2.76 1.48
C SER A 125 -10.06 2.36 0.82
N TYR A 126 -9.75 2.95 -0.33
CA TYR A 126 -8.44 2.83 -0.94
C TYR A 126 -7.73 4.19 -0.93
N SER A 127 -6.41 4.16 -0.97
CA SER A 127 -5.56 5.32 -1.18
C SER A 127 -4.46 4.94 -2.15
N ALA A 128 -4.09 5.84 -3.08
CA ALA A 128 -2.86 5.66 -3.83
C ALA A 128 -1.67 5.66 -2.87
N ALA A 129 -0.65 4.84 -3.16
CA ALA A 129 0.64 5.01 -2.51
C ALA A 129 1.13 6.40 -2.91
N ALA A 130 1.47 7.24 -1.92
CA ALA A 130 2.03 8.54 -2.23
C ALA A 130 3.31 8.30 -3.03
N LEU A 131 3.38 8.81 -4.26
CA LEU A 131 4.65 8.91 -4.98
C LEU A 131 5.58 9.67 -4.02
N ALA A 132 6.66 9.03 -3.57
CA ALA A 132 7.62 9.66 -2.68
C ALA A 132 7.95 11.04 -3.27
N PRO A 133 7.71 12.15 -2.54
CA PRO A 133 8.04 13.46 -3.06
C PRO A 133 9.52 13.42 -3.42
N GLU A 134 9.87 13.61 -4.70
CA GLU A 134 11.25 13.91 -5.04
C GLU A 134 11.63 15.12 -4.20
N VAL A 135 12.52 14.90 -3.24
CA VAL A 135 12.92 15.90 -2.26
C VAL A 135 13.59 17.02 -3.04
N LEU A 136 12.84 18.08 -3.32
CA LEU A 136 13.40 19.39 -3.67
C LEU A 136 14.20 19.84 -2.45
N MET A 137 15.50 19.54 -2.47
CA MET A 137 16.44 19.97 -1.46
C MET A 137 16.39 21.50 -1.34
N SER A 138 15.79 21.99 -0.27
CA SER A 138 16.09 23.30 0.27
C SER A 138 16.20 23.23 1.79
N ALA A 139 17.27 23.86 2.26
CA ALA A 139 17.88 23.76 3.58
C ALA A 139 16.96 24.08 4.77
N ALA A 140 16.89 23.14 5.69
CA ALA A 140 17.08 23.31 7.14
C ALA A 140 17.22 21.89 7.73
N ILE A 141 18.16 21.63 8.64
CA ILE A 141 18.20 20.36 9.37
C ILE A 141 16.97 20.37 10.28
N PRO A 142 15.93 19.54 10.03
CA PRO A 142 14.81 19.45 10.96
C PRO A 142 15.34 18.91 12.29
N PRO A 143 14.77 19.29 13.45
CA PRO A 143 15.03 18.56 14.69
C PRO A 143 14.75 17.06 14.45
N PRO A 144 15.46 16.15 15.15
CA PRO A 144 15.19 14.72 15.01
C PRO A 144 13.71 14.48 15.31
N LEU A 145 12.96 14.07 14.29
CA LEU A 145 11.57 13.69 14.43
C LEU A 145 11.52 12.24 14.93
N PRO A 146 10.55 11.88 15.78
CA PRO A 146 10.30 10.50 16.13
C PRO A 146 10.20 9.64 14.87
N ILE A 147 10.87 8.49 14.88
CA ILE A 147 10.82 7.55 13.78
C ILE A 147 9.58 6.69 13.98
N GLN A 148 8.71 6.68 12.98
CA GLN A 148 7.57 5.79 12.95
C GLN A 148 8.02 4.40 12.48
N ILE A 149 7.77 3.41 13.33
CA ILE A 149 7.88 2.00 13.02
C ILE A 149 6.50 1.47 12.69
N GLU A 150 6.40 0.72 11.59
CA GLU A 150 5.20 -0.04 11.24
C GLU A 150 5.47 -1.54 11.33
N VAL A 151 4.40 -2.32 11.53
CA VAL A 151 4.48 -3.77 11.61
C VAL A 151 3.84 -4.41 10.40
N GLU A 152 4.64 -5.10 9.59
CA GLU A 152 4.17 -6.05 8.58
C GLU A 152 3.81 -7.36 9.31
N LEU A 153 2.51 -7.61 9.46
CA LEU A 153 1.98 -8.80 10.11
C LEU A 153 2.13 -10.03 9.22
N ALA A 154 1.82 -9.89 7.94
CA ALA A 154 1.82 -11.01 7.00
C ALA A 154 1.89 -10.52 5.55
N ARG A 155 2.28 -11.43 4.65
CA ARG A 155 2.11 -11.28 3.21
C ARG A 155 0.94 -12.13 2.77
N VAL A 156 -0.03 -11.51 2.11
CA VAL A 156 -1.26 -12.16 1.68
C VAL A 156 -1.39 -12.12 0.16
N ARG A 157 -2.06 -13.12 -0.42
CA ARG A 157 -2.40 -13.14 -1.85
C ARG A 157 -3.89 -12.94 -1.99
N ILE A 158 -4.29 -11.95 -2.77
CA ILE A 158 -5.69 -11.58 -2.95
C ILE A 158 -6.04 -11.72 -4.44
N PRO A 159 -6.98 -12.61 -4.79
CA PRO A 159 -7.50 -12.73 -6.15
C PRO A 159 -8.07 -11.43 -6.69
N LEU A 160 -7.82 -11.14 -7.96
CA LEU A 160 -8.40 -9.99 -8.66
C LEU A 160 -9.94 -10.04 -8.64
N SER A 161 -10.53 -11.24 -8.66
CA SER A 161 -11.97 -11.44 -8.46
C SER A 161 -12.50 -10.87 -7.14
N GLN A 162 -11.74 -10.99 -6.05
CA GLN A 162 -12.11 -10.38 -4.76
C GLN A 162 -11.91 -8.87 -4.78
N LEU A 163 -10.79 -8.39 -5.34
CA LEU A 163 -10.52 -6.95 -5.45
C LEU A 163 -11.57 -6.23 -6.30
N GLY A 164 -12.00 -6.82 -7.41
CA GLY A 164 -13.03 -6.27 -8.29
C GLY A 164 -14.42 -6.20 -7.66
N GLN A 165 -14.65 -6.87 -6.54
CA GLN A 165 -15.92 -6.87 -5.80
C GLN A 165 -15.85 -6.00 -4.52
N LEU A 166 -14.73 -5.32 -4.27
CA LEU A 166 -14.58 -4.52 -3.06
C LEU A 166 -15.57 -3.36 -3.03
N GLN A 167 -16.30 -3.29 -1.92
CA GLN A 167 -17.15 -2.19 -1.52
C GLN A 167 -16.90 -1.94 -0.03
N PRO A 168 -16.97 -0.69 0.46
CA PRO A 168 -16.82 -0.42 1.88
C PRO A 168 -17.69 -1.36 2.73
N GLY A 169 -17.09 -2.01 3.72
CA GLY A 169 -17.68 -3.08 4.53
C GLY A 169 -17.42 -4.50 4.03
N ALA A 170 -16.84 -4.70 2.85
CA ALA A 170 -16.47 -6.02 2.35
C ALA A 170 -15.41 -6.67 3.25
N VAL A 171 -15.62 -7.94 3.58
CA VAL A 171 -14.73 -8.72 4.46
C VAL A 171 -13.88 -9.66 3.62
N LEU A 172 -12.57 -9.48 3.67
CA LEU A 172 -11.57 -10.35 3.06
C LEU A 172 -11.05 -11.35 4.10
N GLY A 173 -11.17 -12.64 3.83
CA GLY A 173 -10.48 -13.67 4.61
C GLY A 173 -9.00 -13.70 4.27
N LEU A 174 -8.14 -13.54 5.28
CA LEU A 174 -6.70 -13.52 5.12
C LEU A 174 -6.10 -14.90 5.43
N ASP A 175 -5.51 -15.51 4.42
CA ASP A 175 -4.76 -16.74 4.59
C ASP A 175 -3.36 -16.45 5.17
N MET A 176 -3.32 -16.22 6.49
CA MET A 176 -2.10 -15.95 7.23
C MET A 176 -2.06 -16.68 8.57
N SER A 177 -0.86 -16.98 9.04
CA SER A 177 -0.59 -17.48 10.38
C SER A 177 -0.18 -16.30 11.27
N LEU A 178 -0.99 -15.95 12.28
CA LEU A 178 -0.64 -14.95 13.29
C LEU A 178 0.43 -15.47 14.28
N THR A 179 0.86 -16.73 14.13
CA THR A 179 1.92 -17.34 14.96
C THR A 179 3.31 -17.14 14.34
N ASP A 180 3.37 -16.72 13.07
CA ASP A 180 4.64 -16.45 12.42
C ASP A 180 5.22 -15.12 12.94
N PRO A 181 6.55 -15.00 13.02
CA PRO A 181 7.17 -13.73 13.37
C PRO A 181 6.76 -12.61 12.41
N VAL A 182 6.44 -11.46 12.97
CA VAL A 182 6.14 -10.22 12.24
C VAL A 182 7.43 -9.49 11.88
N VAL A 183 7.34 -8.57 10.93
CA VAL A 183 8.50 -7.75 10.50
C VAL A 183 8.27 -6.30 10.91
N LEU A 184 9.28 -5.71 11.55
CA LEU A 184 9.29 -4.29 11.89
C LEU A 184 9.96 -3.49 10.78
N MET A 185 9.28 -2.43 10.36
CA MET A 185 9.60 -1.60 9.21
C MET A 185 9.84 -0.15 9.63
N VAL A 186 10.87 0.50 9.07
CA VAL A 186 11.01 1.96 9.09
C VAL A 186 10.82 2.45 7.67
N GLY A 187 9.70 3.13 7.41
CA GLY A 187 9.24 3.36 6.05
C GLY A 187 9.08 2.03 5.31
N GLU A 188 9.81 1.87 4.20
CA GLU A 188 9.79 0.63 3.39
C GLU A 188 10.93 -0.34 3.75
N LYS A 189 11.80 0.00 4.71
CA LYS A 189 12.97 -0.83 5.05
C LYS A 189 12.67 -1.74 6.25
N PRO A 190 12.70 -3.08 6.09
CA PRO A 190 12.66 -4.00 7.22
C PRO A 190 13.95 -3.91 8.03
N PHE A 191 13.84 -3.85 9.36
CA PHE A 191 15.01 -3.78 10.24
C PHE A 191 15.02 -4.83 11.34
N ALA A 192 13.89 -5.48 11.64
CA ALA A 192 13.83 -6.52 12.66
C ALA A 192 12.70 -7.52 12.40
N LYS A 193 12.85 -8.73 12.96
CA LYS A 193 11.75 -9.66 13.17
C LYS A 193 11.34 -9.62 14.64
N ALA A 194 10.05 -9.73 14.87
CA ALA A 194 9.47 -9.70 16.21
C ALA A 194 8.38 -10.75 16.37
N GLU A 195 8.08 -11.09 17.61
CA GLU A 195 6.88 -11.83 17.98
C GLU A 195 5.88 -10.90 18.66
N LEU A 196 4.60 -11.09 18.38
CA LEU A 196 3.55 -10.33 19.06
C LEU A 196 3.36 -10.87 20.49
N VAL A 197 3.46 -9.98 21.47
CA VAL A 197 3.34 -10.27 22.89
C VAL A 197 2.22 -9.43 23.52
N ASP A 198 1.68 -9.89 24.63
CA ASP A 198 0.78 -9.09 25.47
C ASP A 198 1.61 -8.36 26.53
N ILE A 199 1.45 -7.04 26.59
CA ILE A 199 2.08 -6.18 27.59
C ILE A 199 0.98 -5.42 28.32
N GLY A 200 0.44 -6.02 29.38
CA GLY A 200 -0.55 -5.36 30.23
C GLY A 200 -1.90 -5.13 29.54
N GLY A 201 -2.30 -6.00 28.61
CA GLY A 201 -3.53 -5.88 27.82
C GLY A 201 -3.34 -5.14 26.49
N GLU A 202 -2.15 -4.60 26.23
CA GLU A 202 -1.78 -3.99 24.96
C GLU A 202 -0.92 -4.93 24.11
N VAL A 203 -0.93 -4.73 22.79
CA VAL A 203 -0.09 -5.53 21.88
C VAL A 203 1.31 -4.93 21.83
N GLY A 204 2.31 -5.73 22.15
CA GLY A 204 3.71 -5.41 21.93
C GLY A 204 4.35 -6.26 20.84
N ALA A 205 5.44 -5.79 20.27
CA ALA A 205 6.31 -6.55 19.37
C ALA A 205 7.68 -6.74 20.02
N ARG A 206 7.98 -7.96 20.47
CA ARG A 206 9.28 -8.32 21.05
C ARG A 206 10.25 -8.75 19.96
N ILE A 207 11.38 -8.04 19.86
CA ILE A 207 12.41 -8.28 18.85
C ILE A 207 13.06 -9.64 19.10
N ILE A 208 13.02 -10.52 18.10
CA ILE A 208 13.68 -11.83 18.14
C ILE A 208 14.93 -11.89 17.25
N ALA A 209 15.02 -10.99 16.26
CA ALA A 209 16.19 -10.85 15.40
C ALA A 209 16.26 -9.45 14.79
N LEU A 210 17.46 -8.90 14.65
CA LEU A 210 17.73 -7.69 13.87
C LEU A 210 18.12 -8.09 12.44
N LEU A 211 17.65 -7.33 11.46
CA LEU A 211 17.91 -7.52 10.03
C LEU A 211 18.98 -6.51 9.60
N SER A 212 20.04 -7.02 8.97
CA SER A 212 21.24 -6.26 8.56
C SER A 212 21.00 -5.44 7.30
#